data_AF-A0A8K0IIE6-F1
#
_entry.id   AF-A0A8K0IIE6-F1
#
_cell.length_a   1.000
_cell.length_b   1.000
_cell.length_c   1.000
_cell.angle_alpha   90.00
_cell.angle_beta   90.00
_cell.angle_gamma   90.00
#
_symmetry.space_group_name_H-M   'P 1'
#
loop_
_entity.id
_entity.type
_entity.pdbx_description
1 polymer ?
#
loop_
_entity_poly.entity_id
_entity_poly.type
_entity_poly.pdbx_seq_one_letter_code
_entity_poly.pdbx_strand_id
1 'polypeptide(L)'
;MAALPLATAEVCDANPHLIQNGELRALQPIFQIYGRRQVFSGPVVTLKVFEDNVLVREFLEEKGNGRVLVVDGGGSMRCAILGGNPVQQAQNNGWAGILVNGCIRDVDEINGCDIGIQLLRIECRVPEFGWTTQKVFLFLNFLVNGFRSVVFVFRRSVQRLKPEIIQHILLDLPGLAFFTTYALLVLFWAEIYYQALAVSIEGIRLSFYTINAGVYVIQIALWFLIWWKPIQPLVILSKIFFAGVSLFAALGFLLYGGRLFLMLRRFPVESKGRRKKLQEVGYVTAICFSCFLVRCVMMCFNAFDKAADLDVLDHPILNFLYYLLVEILSSSLVLFILRKLPPRRGITQYHPIH
;
A
#
# COMPACT_ATOMS: atom_id res chain seq x y z
N MET A 1 17.45 50.55 -5.03
CA MET A 1 16.13 50.78 -5.67
C MET A 1 15.59 49.42 -6.06
N ALA A 2 14.51 48.96 -5.44
CA ALA A 2 13.85 47.73 -5.85
C ALA A 2 13.24 47.96 -7.24
N ALA A 3 13.69 47.21 -8.25
CA ALA A 3 13.11 47.26 -9.58
C ALA A 3 11.61 46.93 -9.47
N LEU A 4 10.75 47.77 -10.02
CA LEU A 4 9.33 47.47 -10.15
C LEU A 4 9.16 46.10 -10.85
N PRO A 5 8.17 45.29 -10.45
CA PRO A 5 7.89 44.04 -11.14
C PRO A 5 7.51 44.35 -12.58
N LEU A 6 8.39 43.98 -13.52
CA LEU A 6 8.21 44.18 -14.95
C LEU A 6 6.95 43.42 -15.39
N ALA A 7 5.90 44.14 -15.80
CA ALA A 7 4.69 43.49 -16.29
C ALA A 7 4.99 42.82 -17.63
N THR A 8 4.53 41.58 -17.84
CA THR A 8 4.78 40.84 -19.08
C THR A 8 4.22 41.56 -20.31
N ALA A 9 3.11 42.31 -20.15
CA ALA A 9 2.54 43.16 -21.19
C ALA A 9 3.51 44.29 -21.61
N GLU A 10 4.08 45.03 -20.65
CA GLU A 10 5.05 46.10 -20.93
C GLU A 10 6.30 45.57 -21.64
N VAL A 11 6.76 44.37 -21.28
CA VAL A 11 7.87 43.71 -21.97
C VAL A 11 7.52 43.42 -23.43
N CYS A 12 6.31 42.94 -23.71
CA CYS A 12 5.88 42.66 -25.07
C CYS A 12 5.74 43.95 -25.89
N ASP A 13 5.11 44.98 -25.31
CA ASP A 13 4.86 46.27 -25.96
C ASP A 13 6.15 47.04 -26.25
N ALA A 14 7.16 46.93 -25.37
CA ALA A 14 8.47 47.55 -25.56
C ALA A 14 9.36 46.81 -26.59
N ASN A 15 9.06 45.55 -26.90
CA ASN A 15 9.91 44.69 -27.73
C ASN A 15 9.20 44.04 -28.94
N PRO A 16 8.43 44.79 -29.76
CA PRO A 16 7.66 44.21 -30.86
C PRO A 16 8.54 43.57 -31.93
N HIS A 17 9.74 44.12 -32.16
CA HIS A 17 10.72 43.60 -33.11
C HIS A 17 11.26 42.22 -32.70
N LEU A 18 11.47 41.98 -31.39
CA LEU A 18 11.92 40.69 -30.88
C LEU A 18 10.82 39.61 -31.00
N ILE A 19 9.55 40.01 -30.92
CA ILE A 19 8.42 39.11 -31.13
C ILE A 19 8.35 38.69 -32.60
N GLN A 20 8.45 39.65 -33.53
CA GLN A 20 8.40 39.36 -34.97
C GLN A 20 9.54 38.44 -35.42
N ASN A 21 10.73 38.63 -34.86
CA ASN A 21 11.89 37.80 -35.18
C ASN A 21 11.94 36.48 -34.38
N GLY A 22 11.00 36.28 -33.43
CA GLY A 22 10.85 35.04 -32.66
C GLY A 22 11.82 34.86 -31.49
N GLU A 23 12.61 35.89 -31.15
CA GLU A 23 13.53 35.93 -30.00
C GLU A 23 12.79 36.15 -28.68
N LEU A 24 11.68 36.90 -28.71
CA LEU A 24 10.74 37.00 -27.60
C LEU A 24 9.48 36.19 -27.93
N ARG A 25 9.09 35.30 -27.02
CA ARG A 25 7.88 34.49 -27.18
C ARG A 25 6.99 34.64 -25.95
N ALA A 26 5.75 35.03 -26.17
CA ALA A 26 4.71 34.98 -25.16
C ALA A 26 4.08 33.59 -25.17
N LEU A 27 4.04 32.93 -24.01
CA LEU A 27 3.28 31.69 -23.84
C LEU A 27 1.79 32.00 -23.82
N GLN A 28 0.97 31.03 -24.24
CA GLN A 28 -0.47 31.15 -24.11
C GLN A 28 -0.86 31.28 -22.62
N PRO A 29 -1.85 32.13 -22.28
CA PRO A 29 -2.27 32.37 -20.90
C PRO A 29 -3.16 31.24 -20.36
N ILE A 30 -2.67 30.01 -20.43
CA ILE A 30 -3.38 28.78 -20.01
C ILE A 30 -2.92 28.27 -18.63
N PHE A 31 -1.94 28.94 -18.02
CA PHE A 31 -1.39 28.56 -16.73
C PHE A 31 -2.10 29.27 -15.58
N GLN A 32 -2.50 28.49 -14.58
CA GLN A 32 -2.99 28.95 -13.29
C GLN A 32 -1.81 29.22 -12.36
N ILE A 33 -1.94 30.25 -11.52
CA ILE A 33 -0.88 30.69 -10.61
C ILE A 33 -1.12 30.11 -9.21
N TYR A 34 -0.05 29.58 -8.62
CA TYR A 34 0.01 29.00 -7.28
C TYR A 34 1.24 29.55 -6.53
N GLY A 35 1.22 29.44 -5.20
CA GLY A 35 2.26 30.03 -4.35
C GLY A 35 2.03 31.51 -4.05
N ARG A 36 2.76 32.07 -3.08
CA ARG A 36 2.57 33.47 -2.66
C ARG A 36 3.09 34.46 -3.69
N ARG A 37 4.13 34.09 -4.44
CA ARG A 37 4.78 34.97 -5.40
C ARG A 37 4.09 34.88 -6.76
N GLN A 38 3.20 35.84 -7.03
CA GLN A 38 2.42 35.90 -8.27
C GLN A 38 3.25 36.29 -9.50
N VAL A 39 4.37 36.98 -9.28
CA VAL A 39 5.29 37.45 -10.34
C VAL A 39 6.70 36.98 -10.05
N PHE A 40 7.30 36.29 -11.01
CA PHE A 40 8.67 35.81 -10.93
C PHE A 40 9.32 35.83 -12.31
N SER A 41 10.65 35.94 -12.31
CA SER A 41 11.48 35.98 -13.50
C SER A 41 12.86 35.47 -13.15
N GLY A 42 13.53 34.85 -14.12
CA GLY A 42 14.89 34.36 -13.94
C GLY A 42 15.35 33.52 -15.13
N PRO A 43 16.64 33.13 -15.16
CA PRO A 43 17.15 32.25 -16.20
C PRO A 43 16.41 30.91 -16.21
N VAL A 44 15.96 30.48 -17.39
CA VAL A 44 15.17 29.26 -17.53
C VAL A 44 16.08 28.02 -17.52
N VAL A 45 15.66 27.01 -16.77
CA VAL A 45 16.17 25.64 -16.85
C VAL A 45 15.02 24.75 -17.26
N THR A 46 15.18 23.98 -18.33
CA THR A 46 14.12 23.10 -18.83
C THR A 46 14.38 21.66 -18.43
N LEU A 47 13.33 20.96 -18.02
CA LEU A 47 13.35 19.54 -17.73
C LEU A 47 12.16 18.87 -18.41
N LYS A 48 12.40 17.82 -19.18
CA LYS A 48 11.33 17.02 -19.79
C LYS A 48 11.23 15.67 -19.08
N VAL A 49 10.04 15.35 -18.60
CA VAL A 49 9.71 14.10 -17.91
C VAL A 49 8.35 13.60 -18.36
N PHE A 50 8.05 12.32 -18.10
CA PHE A 50 6.73 11.77 -18.33
C PHE A 50 6.35 10.88 -17.16
N GLU A 51 5.38 11.33 -16.36
CA GLU A 51 4.80 10.58 -15.22
C GLU A 51 5.82 10.12 -14.16
N ASP A 52 6.97 10.80 -14.11
CA ASP A 52 8.06 10.58 -13.17
C ASP A 52 8.48 11.92 -12.56
N ASN A 53 8.86 11.91 -11.28
CA ASN A 53 9.30 13.09 -10.53
C ASN A 53 10.67 12.95 -9.85
N VAL A 54 11.44 11.90 -10.15
CA VAL A 54 12.78 11.68 -9.59
C VAL A 54 13.71 12.81 -10.01
N LEU A 55 13.82 13.06 -11.31
CA LEU A 55 14.66 14.13 -11.85
C LEU A 55 14.16 15.52 -11.43
N VAL A 56 12.85 15.70 -11.33
CA VAL A 56 12.27 16.98 -10.87
C VAL A 56 12.72 17.29 -9.44
N ARG A 57 12.73 16.28 -8.56
CA ARG A 57 13.22 16.47 -7.19
C ARG A 57 14.70 16.79 -7.17
N GLU A 58 15.52 16.00 -7.86
CA GLU A 58 16.97 16.18 -7.93
C GLU A 58 17.35 17.62 -8.33
N PHE A 59 16.71 18.16 -9.36
CA PHE A 59 16.91 19.55 -9.78
C PHE A 59 16.51 20.57 -8.70
N LEU A 60 15.38 20.35 -8.01
CA LEU A 60 14.93 21.25 -6.95
C LEU A 60 15.80 21.19 -5.69
N GLU A 61 16.58 20.13 -5.50
CA GLU A 61 17.57 20.03 -4.41
C GLU A 61 18.81 20.88 -4.68
N GLU A 62 19.11 21.18 -5.94
CA GLU A 62 20.20 22.08 -6.32
C GLU A 62 19.91 23.53 -5.94
N LYS A 63 20.98 24.34 -5.82
CA LYS A 63 20.85 25.80 -5.66
C LYS A 63 20.16 26.40 -6.89
N GLY A 64 19.04 27.05 -6.65
CA GLY A 64 18.24 27.71 -7.67
C GLY A 64 18.92 28.94 -8.24
N ASN A 65 19.63 29.72 -7.41
CA ASN A 65 20.33 30.95 -7.80
C ASN A 65 19.42 31.92 -8.61
N GLY A 66 18.13 32.00 -8.26
CA GLY A 66 17.15 32.82 -8.98
C GLY A 66 16.73 32.27 -10.35
N ARG A 67 17.05 31.02 -10.68
CA ARG A 67 16.58 30.35 -11.90
C ARG A 67 15.08 30.01 -11.82
N VAL A 68 14.47 29.81 -12.98
CA VAL A 68 13.09 29.34 -13.14
C VAL A 68 13.13 27.95 -13.76
N LEU A 69 12.55 26.95 -13.07
CA LEU A 69 12.46 25.59 -13.59
C LEU A 69 11.20 25.47 -14.47
N VAL A 70 11.36 25.04 -15.72
CA VAL A 70 10.28 24.75 -16.65
C VAL A 70 10.21 23.24 -16.87
N VAL A 71 9.17 22.59 -16.36
CA VAL A 71 8.96 21.16 -16.44
C VAL A 71 7.94 20.83 -17.52
N ASP A 72 8.39 20.20 -18.60
CA ASP A 72 7.52 19.56 -19.59
C ASP A 72 7.18 18.14 -19.14
N GLY A 73 6.00 17.98 -18.52
CA GLY A 73 5.45 16.70 -18.09
C GLY A 73 4.61 15.99 -19.16
N GLY A 74 4.65 16.46 -20.40
CA GLY A 74 3.78 15.99 -21.48
C GLY A 74 2.30 16.31 -21.29
N GLY A 75 1.96 17.22 -20.37
CA GLY A 75 0.58 17.57 -20.05
C GLY A 75 -0.23 16.43 -19.41
N SER A 76 0.44 15.39 -18.89
CA SER A 76 -0.26 14.26 -18.27
C SER A 76 -1.02 14.69 -17.02
N MET A 77 -2.24 14.15 -16.88
CA MET A 77 -3.12 14.34 -15.73
C MET A 77 -3.20 13.10 -14.83
N ARG A 78 -2.46 12.04 -15.16
CA ARG A 78 -2.56 10.74 -14.46
C ARG A 78 -1.81 10.72 -13.13
N CYS A 79 -0.74 11.51 -13.01
CA CYS A 79 0.16 11.50 -11.85
C CYS A 79 0.78 12.89 -11.62
N ALA A 80 0.70 13.40 -10.40
CA ALA A 80 1.32 14.67 -10.01
C ALA A 80 2.84 14.60 -10.07
N ILE A 81 3.41 15.54 -10.81
CA ILE A 81 4.86 15.68 -11.01
C ILE A 81 5.49 16.48 -9.87
N LEU A 82 4.71 17.34 -9.21
CA LEU A 82 5.16 18.21 -8.12
C LEU A 82 4.14 18.18 -6.95
N GLY A 83 4.63 18.38 -5.72
CA GLY A 83 3.82 18.47 -4.50
C GLY A 83 4.42 19.44 -3.49
N GLY A 84 3.91 19.47 -2.25
CA GLY A 84 4.27 20.50 -1.26
C GLY A 84 5.74 20.48 -0.84
N ASN A 85 6.26 19.34 -0.37
CA ASN A 85 7.65 19.26 0.13
C ASN A 85 8.72 19.67 -0.91
N PRO A 86 8.71 19.19 -2.17
CA PRO A 86 9.69 19.63 -3.16
C PRO A 86 9.61 21.14 -3.47
N VAL A 87 8.41 21.72 -3.44
CA VAL A 87 8.23 23.17 -3.65
C VAL A 87 8.83 23.97 -2.50
N GLN A 88 8.62 23.52 -1.26
CA GLN A 88 9.22 24.15 -0.10
C GLN A 88 10.76 24.07 -0.14
N GLN A 89 11.30 22.94 -0.61
CA GLN A 89 12.74 22.79 -0.83
C GLN A 89 13.26 23.74 -1.91
N ALA A 90 12.53 23.89 -3.02
CA ALA A 90 12.86 24.83 -4.08
C ALA A 90 12.93 26.28 -3.56
N GLN A 91 11.97 26.69 -2.73
CA GLN A 91 11.99 27.99 -2.05
C GLN A 91 13.27 28.15 -1.21
N ASN A 92 13.58 27.18 -0.36
CA ASN A 92 14.76 27.22 0.52
C ASN A 92 16.07 27.26 -0.28
N ASN A 93 16.08 26.66 -1.47
CA ASN A 93 17.23 26.62 -2.37
C ASN A 93 17.31 27.86 -3.29
N GLY A 94 16.42 28.84 -3.14
CA GLY A 94 16.49 30.12 -3.85
C GLY A 94 16.08 30.04 -5.31
N TRP A 95 15.16 29.14 -5.67
CA TRP A 95 14.52 29.15 -6.98
C TRP A 95 13.55 30.34 -7.09
N ALA A 96 13.53 31.01 -8.25
CA ALA A 96 12.65 32.15 -8.48
C ALA A 96 11.19 31.71 -8.74
N GLY A 97 11.01 30.56 -9.41
CA GLY A 97 9.70 29.99 -9.69
C GLY A 97 9.77 28.69 -10.48
N ILE A 98 8.60 28.06 -10.65
CA ILE A 98 8.46 26.78 -11.35
C ILE A 98 7.26 26.86 -12.31
N LEU A 99 7.46 26.54 -13.59
CA LEU A 99 6.42 26.39 -14.60
C LEU A 99 6.24 24.90 -14.92
N VAL A 100 5.00 24.39 -14.89
CA VAL A 100 4.73 22.96 -15.07
C VAL A 100 3.66 22.74 -16.15
N ASN A 101 4.05 22.02 -17.22
CA ASN A 101 3.14 21.43 -18.19
C ASN A 101 2.76 20.01 -17.76
N GLY A 102 1.82 19.91 -16.82
CA GLY A 102 1.38 18.67 -16.19
C GLY A 102 0.51 18.98 -14.99
N CYS A 103 0.43 18.06 -14.03
CA CYS A 103 -0.35 18.26 -12.81
C CYS A 103 0.49 18.28 -11.52
N ILE A 104 0.00 19.00 -10.52
CA ILE A 104 0.54 19.04 -9.14
C ILE A 104 -0.48 18.55 -8.13
N ARG A 105 0.00 18.30 -6.91
CA ARG A 105 -0.80 18.01 -5.71
C ARG A 105 -0.40 18.92 -4.55
N ASP A 106 -1.09 18.78 -3.41
CA ASP A 106 -0.80 19.49 -2.16
C ASP A 106 -0.88 21.04 -2.32
N VAL A 107 -1.88 21.51 -3.07
CA VAL A 107 -2.05 22.94 -3.45
C VAL A 107 -2.07 23.88 -2.24
N ASP A 108 -2.68 23.46 -1.13
CA ASP A 108 -2.73 24.26 0.10
C ASP A 108 -1.34 24.50 0.70
N GLU A 109 -0.46 23.48 0.67
CA GLU A 109 0.92 23.60 1.13
C GLU A 109 1.73 24.51 0.19
N ILE A 110 1.52 24.35 -1.12
CA ILE A 110 2.18 25.15 -2.15
C ILE A 110 1.83 26.63 -2.01
N ASN A 111 0.55 26.96 -1.78
CA ASN A 111 0.10 28.34 -1.57
C ASN A 111 0.66 28.97 -0.28
N GLY A 112 1.21 28.17 0.63
CA GLY A 112 1.96 28.63 1.79
C GLY A 112 3.40 29.07 1.50
N CYS A 113 3.97 28.67 0.36
CA CYS A 113 5.38 28.89 0.02
C CYS A 113 5.61 30.25 -0.67
N ASP A 114 6.73 30.91 -0.35
CA ASP A 114 7.16 32.19 -0.96
C ASP A 114 7.92 31.98 -2.28
N ILE A 115 7.29 31.25 -3.19
CA ILE A 115 7.79 30.95 -4.53
C ILE A 115 6.61 30.97 -5.50
N GLY A 116 6.87 31.34 -6.76
CA GLY A 116 5.82 31.40 -7.78
C GLY A 116 5.73 30.10 -8.56
N ILE A 117 4.52 29.58 -8.72
CA ILE A 117 4.26 28.38 -9.52
C ILE A 117 3.20 28.69 -10.56
N GLN A 118 3.48 28.33 -11.80
CA GLN A 118 2.52 28.39 -12.89
C GLN A 118 2.25 26.98 -13.42
N LEU A 119 0.98 26.62 -13.51
CA LEU A 119 0.55 25.25 -13.77
C LEU A 119 -0.59 25.20 -14.76
N LEU A 120 -0.56 24.26 -15.70
CA LEU A 120 -1.65 24.10 -16.68
C LEU A 120 -2.94 23.54 -16.05
N ARG A 121 -2.87 22.58 -15.12
CA ARG A 121 -4.06 22.00 -14.46
C ARG A 121 -3.73 21.23 -13.16
N ILE A 122 -4.63 21.24 -12.17
CA ILE A 122 -4.48 20.47 -10.91
C ILE A 122 -4.88 19.01 -11.11
N GLU A 123 -4.12 18.07 -10.52
CA GLU A 123 -4.63 16.70 -10.32
C GLU A 123 -5.64 16.71 -9.18
N CYS A 124 -6.94 16.73 -9.50
CA CYS A 124 -7.94 16.36 -8.50
C CYS A 124 -7.76 14.88 -8.20
N ARG A 125 -7.51 14.55 -6.93
CA ARG A 125 -7.46 13.17 -6.44
C ARG A 125 -8.69 12.44 -6.95
N VAL A 126 -8.50 11.53 -7.90
CA VAL A 126 -9.59 10.80 -8.53
C VAL A 126 -10.37 10.08 -7.42
N PRO A 127 -11.63 10.45 -7.14
CA PRO A 127 -12.46 9.63 -6.30
C PRO A 127 -12.66 8.32 -7.09
N GLU A 128 -12.50 7.19 -6.40
CA GLU A 128 -12.67 5.83 -6.95
C GLU A 128 -11.43 5.13 -7.51
N PHE A 129 -10.42 4.90 -6.66
CA PHE A 129 -9.82 3.56 -6.71
C PHE A 129 -10.86 2.58 -6.13
N GLY A 130 -11.32 1.64 -6.96
CA GLY A 130 -12.29 0.59 -6.61
C GLY A 130 -11.83 -0.33 -5.46
N TRP A 131 -12.08 -1.63 -5.58
CA TRP A 131 -11.63 -2.62 -4.60
C TRP A 131 -10.12 -2.84 -4.69
N THR A 132 -9.33 -2.09 -3.91
CA THR A 132 -7.88 -2.31 -3.78
C THR A 132 -7.59 -3.59 -2.99
N THR A 133 -6.44 -4.21 -3.22
CA THR A 133 -5.97 -5.40 -2.47
C THR A 133 -6.03 -5.19 -0.96
N GLN A 134 -5.75 -3.96 -0.49
CA GLN A 134 -5.86 -3.60 0.93
C GLN A 134 -7.32 -3.59 1.43
N LYS A 135 -8.27 -3.04 0.64
CA LYS A 135 -9.70 -3.08 0.99
C LYS A 135 -10.23 -4.51 0.99
N VAL A 136 -9.83 -5.32 0.00
CA VAL A 136 -10.17 -6.74 -0.08
C VAL A 136 -9.61 -7.50 1.12
N PHE A 137 -8.35 -7.29 1.49
CA PHE A 137 -7.73 -7.91 2.67
C PHE A 137 -8.47 -7.57 3.96
N LEU A 138 -8.86 -6.31 4.16
CA LEU A 138 -9.63 -5.89 5.32
C LEU A 138 -11.02 -6.55 5.35
N PHE A 139 -11.71 -6.56 4.20
CA PHE A 139 -13.02 -7.18 4.07
C PHE A 139 -12.98 -8.70 4.33
N LEU A 140 -12.00 -9.39 3.77
CA LEU A 140 -11.79 -10.82 4.02
C LEU A 140 -11.44 -11.09 5.49
N ASN A 141 -10.60 -10.27 6.13
CA ASN A 141 -10.36 -10.40 7.57
C ASN A 141 -11.64 -10.26 8.39
N PHE A 142 -12.49 -9.29 8.06
CA PHE A 142 -13.78 -9.12 8.72
C PHE A 142 -14.67 -10.36 8.54
N LEU A 143 -14.78 -10.89 7.32
CA LEU A 143 -15.55 -12.11 7.04
C LEU A 143 -15.00 -13.33 7.78
N VAL A 144 -13.69 -13.56 7.75
CA VAL A 144 -13.04 -14.71 8.40
C VAL A 144 -13.24 -14.68 9.91
N ASN A 145 -12.91 -13.56 10.55
CA ASN A 145 -13.03 -13.42 12.00
C ASN A 145 -14.50 -13.41 12.44
N GLY A 146 -15.39 -12.80 11.66
CA GLY A 146 -16.84 -12.83 11.91
C GLY A 146 -17.39 -14.25 11.82
N PHE A 147 -17.06 -14.97 10.76
CA PHE A 147 -17.49 -16.36 10.58
C PHE A 147 -16.94 -17.28 11.67
N ARG A 148 -15.65 -17.16 12.03
CA ARG A 148 -15.05 -17.89 13.16
C ARG A 148 -15.79 -17.60 14.47
N SER A 149 -16.12 -16.34 14.74
CA SER A 149 -16.84 -15.93 15.95
C SER A 149 -18.23 -16.57 16.01
N VAL A 150 -18.96 -16.57 14.90
CA VAL A 150 -20.28 -17.23 14.80
C VAL A 150 -20.16 -18.74 15.04
N VAL A 151 -19.22 -19.42 14.38
CA VAL A 151 -18.99 -20.86 14.56
C VAL A 151 -18.63 -21.19 16.01
N PHE A 152 -17.82 -20.35 16.67
CA PHE A 152 -17.45 -20.54 18.07
C PHE A 152 -18.65 -20.36 19.01
N VAL A 153 -19.46 -19.32 18.83
CA VAL A 153 -20.66 -19.06 19.64
C VAL A 153 -21.68 -20.20 19.49
N PHE A 154 -21.91 -20.66 18.26
CA PHE A 154 -22.89 -21.71 17.96
C PHE A 154 -22.27 -23.12 17.93
N ARG A 155 -21.06 -23.31 18.48
CA ARG A 155 -20.31 -24.57 18.33
C ARG A 155 -21.10 -25.82 18.73
N ARG A 156 -21.83 -25.76 19.86
CA ARG A 156 -22.68 -26.86 20.33
C ARG A 156 -23.79 -27.20 19.34
N SER A 157 -24.34 -26.18 18.68
CA SER A 157 -25.36 -26.37 17.63
C SER A 157 -24.73 -26.93 16.36
N VAL A 158 -23.56 -26.41 15.95
CA VAL A 158 -22.80 -26.88 14.79
C VAL A 158 -22.50 -28.37 14.88
N GLN A 159 -22.05 -28.86 16.04
CA GLN A 159 -21.74 -30.29 16.26
C GLN A 159 -22.98 -31.21 16.27
N ARG A 160 -24.19 -30.66 16.33
CA ARG A 160 -25.45 -31.42 16.25
C ARG A 160 -26.06 -31.40 14.85
N LEU A 161 -25.51 -30.63 13.92
CA LEU A 161 -26.04 -30.52 12.56
C LEU A 161 -25.90 -31.84 11.81
N LYS A 162 -26.97 -32.25 11.13
CA LYS A 162 -26.95 -33.32 10.15
C LYS A 162 -27.27 -32.73 8.78
N PRO A 163 -26.62 -33.18 7.69
CA PRO A 163 -25.57 -34.21 7.62
C PRO A 163 -24.19 -33.77 8.18
N GLU A 164 -23.36 -34.75 8.58
CA GLU A 164 -22.05 -34.55 9.21
C GLU A 164 -21.07 -33.71 8.37
N ILE A 165 -21.19 -33.76 7.05
CA ILE A 165 -20.39 -32.94 6.13
C ILE A 165 -20.51 -31.44 6.43
N ILE A 166 -21.68 -30.96 6.88
CA ILE A 166 -21.90 -29.55 7.24
C ILE A 166 -21.02 -29.17 8.43
N GLN A 167 -20.82 -30.09 9.38
CA GLN A 167 -19.97 -29.84 10.54
C GLN A 167 -18.52 -29.60 10.11
N HIS A 168 -17.98 -30.50 9.29
CA HIS A 168 -16.61 -30.39 8.77
C HIS A 168 -16.42 -29.08 7.98
N ILE A 169 -17.36 -28.73 7.11
CA ILE A 169 -17.31 -27.47 6.35
C ILE A 169 -17.28 -26.28 7.30
N LEU A 170 -18.19 -26.19 8.27
CA LEU A 170 -18.29 -25.03 9.16
C LEU A 170 -17.07 -24.87 10.08
N LEU A 171 -16.42 -25.97 10.49
CA LEU A 171 -15.24 -25.95 11.35
C LEU A 171 -13.95 -25.59 10.58
N ASP A 172 -13.82 -26.10 9.35
CA ASP A 172 -12.59 -25.99 8.54
C ASP A 172 -12.56 -24.74 7.65
N LEU A 173 -13.72 -24.29 7.14
CA LEU A 173 -13.83 -23.16 6.22
C LEU A 173 -13.23 -21.84 6.75
N PRO A 174 -13.35 -21.46 8.05
CA PRO A 174 -12.69 -20.25 8.53
C PRO A 174 -11.15 -20.38 8.46
N GLY A 175 -10.60 -21.60 8.62
CA GLY A 175 -9.17 -21.87 8.46
C GLY A 175 -8.69 -21.69 7.02
N LEU A 176 -9.46 -22.20 6.04
CA LEU A 176 -9.18 -22.00 4.62
C LEU A 176 -9.27 -20.53 4.21
N ALA A 177 -10.31 -19.84 4.66
CA ALA A 177 -10.52 -18.43 4.34
C ALA A 177 -9.44 -17.56 5.01
N PHE A 178 -8.96 -17.92 6.20
CA PHE A 178 -7.78 -17.31 6.83
C PHE A 178 -6.54 -17.48 5.96
N PHE A 179 -6.27 -18.70 5.47
CA PHE A 179 -5.17 -18.94 4.53
C PHE A 179 -5.26 -18.05 3.29
N THR A 180 -6.41 -18.01 2.59
CA THR A 180 -6.59 -17.17 1.39
C THR A 180 -6.37 -15.70 1.68
N THR A 181 -6.89 -15.21 2.82
CA THR A 181 -6.76 -13.82 3.24
C THR A 181 -5.30 -13.41 3.39
N TYR A 182 -4.49 -14.26 4.01
CA TYR A 182 -3.07 -13.98 4.21
C TYR A 182 -2.20 -14.32 3.00
N ALA A 183 -2.61 -15.29 2.18
CA ALA A 183 -2.00 -15.52 0.87
C ALA A 183 -2.18 -14.30 -0.05
N LEU A 184 -3.30 -13.55 0.06
CA LEU A 184 -3.51 -12.29 -0.65
C LEU A 184 -2.51 -11.22 -0.19
N LEU A 185 -2.16 -11.20 1.10
CA LEU A 185 -1.13 -10.29 1.62
C LEU A 185 0.28 -10.68 1.12
N VAL A 186 0.58 -11.98 1.03
CA VAL A 186 1.81 -12.47 0.40
C VAL A 186 1.87 -12.09 -1.08
N LEU A 187 0.76 -12.28 -1.81
CA LEU A 187 0.64 -11.84 -3.20
C LEU A 187 0.91 -10.34 -3.30
N PHE A 188 0.29 -9.52 -2.46
CA PHE A 188 0.51 -8.07 -2.45
C PHE A 188 1.99 -7.69 -2.27
N TRP A 189 2.73 -8.37 -1.40
CA TRP A 189 4.16 -8.14 -1.25
C TRP A 189 4.98 -8.62 -2.44
N ALA A 190 4.61 -9.76 -3.02
CA ALA A 190 5.22 -10.24 -4.25
C ALA A 190 4.99 -9.24 -5.40
N GLU A 191 3.78 -8.70 -5.55
CA GLU A 191 3.48 -7.67 -6.55
C GLU A 191 4.38 -6.44 -6.38
N ILE A 192 4.50 -5.90 -5.16
CA ILE A 192 5.37 -4.75 -4.90
C ILE A 192 6.83 -5.08 -5.23
N TYR A 193 7.30 -6.26 -4.85
CA TYR A 193 8.67 -6.69 -5.10
C TYR A 193 8.97 -6.80 -6.61
N TYR A 194 8.11 -7.46 -7.39
CA TYR A 194 8.31 -7.61 -8.83
C TYR A 194 8.05 -6.33 -9.62
N GLN A 195 7.13 -5.48 -9.16
CA GLN A 195 6.95 -4.12 -9.71
C GLN A 195 8.22 -3.29 -9.55
N ALA A 196 8.86 -3.36 -8.38
CA ALA A 196 10.12 -2.65 -8.14
C ALA A 196 11.28 -3.18 -9.01
N LEU A 197 11.17 -4.40 -9.52
CA LEU A 197 12.10 -4.99 -10.48
C LEU A 197 11.69 -4.78 -11.94
N ALA A 198 10.58 -4.11 -12.22
CA ALA A 198 9.99 -3.94 -13.56
C ALA A 198 9.73 -5.26 -14.30
N VAL A 199 9.42 -6.34 -13.57
CA VAL A 199 9.13 -7.68 -14.11
C VAL A 199 7.61 -7.91 -14.16
N SER A 200 7.13 -8.72 -15.11
CA SER A 200 5.71 -9.03 -15.25
C SER A 200 5.12 -9.72 -14.00
N ILE A 201 3.91 -9.32 -13.64
CA ILE A 201 3.22 -9.73 -12.40
C ILE A 201 2.18 -10.84 -12.67
N GLU A 202 1.79 -11.04 -13.93
CA GLU A 202 0.72 -11.96 -14.34
C GLU A 202 0.97 -13.39 -13.84
N GLY A 203 2.21 -13.88 -13.96
CA GLY A 203 2.58 -15.22 -13.49
C GLY A 203 2.40 -15.43 -11.99
N ILE A 204 2.60 -14.39 -11.17
CA ILE A 204 2.46 -14.47 -9.71
C ILE A 204 0.97 -14.47 -9.34
N ARG A 205 0.15 -13.66 -10.01
CA ARG A 205 -1.31 -13.68 -9.82
C ARG A 205 -1.90 -15.02 -10.19
N LEU A 206 -1.51 -15.57 -11.34
CA LEU A 206 -1.93 -16.90 -11.75
C LEU A 206 -1.51 -17.96 -10.73
N SER A 207 -0.27 -17.89 -10.23
CA SER A 207 0.21 -18.81 -9.19
C SER A 207 -0.64 -18.72 -7.92
N PHE A 208 -0.98 -17.51 -7.46
CA PHE A 208 -1.86 -17.32 -6.31
C PHE A 208 -3.24 -17.98 -6.51
N TYR A 209 -3.87 -17.77 -7.67
CA TYR A 209 -5.18 -18.36 -7.96
C TYR A 209 -5.11 -19.89 -8.06
N THR A 210 -4.11 -20.43 -8.75
CA THR A 210 -3.91 -21.88 -8.90
C THR A 210 -3.65 -22.56 -7.56
N ILE A 211 -2.81 -21.97 -6.71
CA ILE A 211 -2.52 -22.50 -5.37
C ILE A 211 -3.78 -22.48 -4.49
N ASN A 212 -4.50 -21.36 -4.45
CA ASN A 212 -5.74 -21.28 -3.65
C ASN A 212 -6.79 -22.26 -4.18
N ALA A 213 -7.02 -22.32 -5.49
CA ALA A 213 -7.97 -23.27 -6.07
C ALA A 213 -7.58 -24.71 -5.72
N GLY A 214 -6.29 -25.07 -5.85
CA GLY A 214 -5.78 -26.38 -5.47
C GLY A 214 -6.04 -26.73 -4.00
N VAL A 215 -5.78 -25.78 -3.08
CA VAL A 215 -6.03 -25.98 -1.64
C VAL A 215 -7.50 -26.26 -1.37
N TYR A 216 -8.42 -25.50 -1.98
CA TYR A 216 -9.86 -25.70 -1.78
C TYR A 216 -10.36 -26.99 -2.42
N VAL A 217 -9.88 -27.33 -3.62
CA VAL A 217 -10.26 -28.58 -4.30
C VAL A 217 -9.83 -29.79 -3.47
N ILE A 218 -8.59 -29.80 -2.95
CA ILE A 218 -8.10 -30.88 -2.10
C ILE A 218 -8.94 -30.96 -0.81
N GLN A 219 -9.24 -29.83 -0.16
CA GLN A 219 -10.04 -29.84 1.07
C GLN A 219 -11.47 -30.33 0.84
N ILE A 220 -12.11 -29.89 -0.24
CA ILE A 220 -13.46 -30.35 -0.62
C ILE A 220 -13.44 -31.87 -0.86
N ALA A 221 -12.43 -32.38 -1.57
CA ALA A 221 -12.26 -33.82 -1.78
C ALA A 221 -12.10 -34.57 -0.45
N LEU A 222 -11.29 -34.06 0.47
CA LEU A 222 -11.13 -34.64 1.82
C LEU A 222 -12.45 -34.66 2.60
N TRP A 223 -13.24 -33.59 2.56
CA TRP A 223 -14.57 -33.57 3.20
C TRP A 223 -15.50 -34.65 2.63
N PHE A 224 -15.56 -34.80 1.31
CA PHE A 224 -16.37 -35.86 0.67
C PHE A 224 -15.88 -37.26 1.03
N LEU A 225 -14.56 -37.48 1.05
CA LEU A 225 -13.99 -38.78 1.43
C LEU A 225 -14.28 -39.12 2.89
N ILE A 226 -14.16 -38.16 3.81
CA ILE A 226 -14.44 -38.33 5.25
C ILE A 226 -15.92 -38.63 5.45
N TRP A 227 -16.79 -37.89 4.75
CA TRP A 227 -18.24 -38.09 4.81
C TRP A 227 -18.65 -39.49 4.30
N TRP A 228 -18.02 -39.97 3.23
CA TRP A 228 -18.31 -41.30 2.67
C TRP A 228 -17.79 -42.44 3.55
N LYS A 229 -16.55 -42.33 4.05
CA LYS A 229 -15.91 -43.31 4.94
C LYS A 229 -15.06 -42.60 6.00
N PRO A 230 -15.58 -42.41 7.23
CA PRO A 230 -14.85 -41.73 8.30
C PRO A 230 -13.80 -42.66 8.93
N ILE A 231 -12.70 -42.91 8.21
CA ILE A 231 -11.55 -43.67 8.70
C ILE A 231 -10.55 -42.74 9.40
N GLN A 232 -10.00 -43.18 10.53
CA GLN A 232 -9.04 -42.40 11.32
C GLN A 232 -7.84 -41.87 10.50
N PRO A 233 -7.20 -42.64 9.59
CA PRO A 233 -6.10 -42.14 8.78
C PRO A 233 -6.47 -40.95 7.89
N LEU A 234 -7.72 -40.87 7.43
CA LEU A 234 -8.19 -39.81 6.55
C LEU A 234 -8.43 -38.49 7.32
N VAL A 235 -8.89 -38.58 8.56
CA VAL A 235 -9.00 -37.42 9.46
C VAL A 235 -7.61 -36.88 9.80
N ILE A 236 -6.65 -37.76 10.11
CA ILE A 236 -5.25 -37.40 10.34
C ILE A 236 -4.66 -36.72 9.09
N LEU A 237 -4.91 -37.28 7.90
CA LEU A 237 -4.45 -36.70 6.64
C LEU A 237 -5.00 -35.28 6.41
N SER A 238 -6.27 -35.03 6.73
CA SER A 238 -6.87 -33.68 6.66
C SER A 238 -6.18 -32.70 7.62
N LYS A 239 -5.91 -33.11 8.86
CA LYS A 239 -5.18 -32.28 9.84
C LYS A 239 -3.75 -31.98 9.39
N ILE A 240 -3.04 -32.98 8.85
CA ILE A 240 -1.69 -32.81 8.27
C ILE A 240 -1.73 -31.89 7.05
N PHE A 241 -2.76 -31.98 6.21
CA PHE A 241 -2.93 -31.08 5.07
C PHE A 241 -3.04 -29.62 5.51
N PHE A 242 -3.85 -29.32 6.53
CA PHE A 242 -3.91 -27.97 7.13
C PHE A 242 -2.57 -27.49 7.72
N ALA A 243 -1.80 -28.40 8.31
CA ALA A 243 -0.45 -28.10 8.78
C ALA A 243 0.47 -27.72 7.58
N GLY A 244 0.42 -28.49 6.50
CA GLY A 244 1.17 -28.22 5.26
C GLY A 244 0.79 -26.89 4.61
N VAL A 245 -0.50 -26.58 4.51
CA VAL A 245 -1.00 -25.28 4.01
C VAL A 245 -0.49 -24.13 4.90
N SER A 246 -0.49 -24.32 6.22
CA SER A 246 0.03 -23.32 7.16
C SER A 246 1.54 -23.11 7.01
N LEU A 247 2.30 -24.19 6.86
CA LEU A 247 3.75 -24.12 6.62
C LEU A 247 4.06 -23.40 5.30
N PHE A 248 3.31 -23.71 4.25
CA PHE A 248 3.47 -23.05 2.95
C PHE A 248 3.21 -21.54 3.04
N ALA A 249 2.16 -21.12 3.76
CA ALA A 249 1.91 -19.71 4.03
C ALA A 249 3.06 -19.06 4.80
N ALA A 250 3.58 -19.70 5.86
CA ALA A 250 4.72 -19.20 6.62
C ALA A 250 5.95 -18.98 5.73
N LEU A 251 6.28 -19.96 4.87
CA LEU A 251 7.37 -19.83 3.90
C LEU A 251 7.11 -18.70 2.90
N GLY A 252 5.87 -18.51 2.44
CA GLY A 252 5.49 -17.38 1.59
C GLY A 252 5.78 -16.02 2.23
N PHE A 253 5.42 -15.85 3.52
CA PHE A 253 5.75 -14.65 4.29
C PHE A 253 7.27 -14.45 4.42
N LEU A 254 8.01 -15.51 4.75
CA LEU A 254 9.46 -15.44 4.90
C LEU A 254 10.15 -15.06 3.58
N LEU A 255 9.72 -15.65 2.46
CA LEU A 255 10.30 -15.42 1.15
C LEU A 255 9.95 -14.04 0.60
N TYR A 256 8.67 -13.71 0.43
CA TYR A 256 8.27 -12.45 -0.21
C TYR A 256 8.36 -11.27 0.74
N GLY A 257 8.01 -11.44 2.02
CA GLY A 257 8.20 -10.41 3.04
C GLY A 257 9.67 -10.13 3.31
N GLY A 258 10.49 -11.17 3.41
CA GLY A 258 11.93 -11.05 3.57
C GLY A 258 12.61 -10.40 2.35
N ARG A 259 12.28 -10.82 1.13
CA ARG A 259 12.80 -10.19 -0.11
C ARG A 259 12.44 -8.72 -0.19
N LEU A 260 11.18 -8.37 0.09
CA LEU A 260 10.72 -6.99 0.10
C LEU A 260 11.43 -6.16 1.19
N PHE A 261 11.58 -6.70 2.40
CA PHE A 261 12.30 -6.05 3.49
C PHE A 261 13.77 -5.78 3.13
N LEU A 262 14.48 -6.76 2.57
CA LEU A 262 15.86 -6.61 2.14
C LEU A 262 16.00 -5.59 0.99
N MET A 263 15.06 -5.60 0.04
CA MET A 263 15.03 -4.63 -1.05
C MET A 263 14.86 -3.20 -0.53
N LEU A 264 13.92 -2.98 0.40
CA LEU A 264 13.69 -1.67 1.02
C LEU A 264 14.89 -1.19 1.86
N ARG A 265 15.69 -2.11 2.40
CA ARG A 265 16.90 -1.79 3.19
C ARG A 265 18.09 -1.35 2.33
N ARG A 266 18.13 -1.71 1.03
CA ARG A 266 19.25 -1.36 0.13
C ARG A 266 19.33 0.13 -0.21
N PHE A 267 18.24 0.88 -0.07
CA PHE A 267 18.23 2.32 -0.34
C PHE A 267 18.54 3.11 0.94
N PRO A 268 19.42 4.13 0.90
CA PRO A 268 19.76 4.93 2.08
C PRO A 268 18.48 5.52 2.71
N VAL A 269 18.28 5.23 4.00
CA VAL A 269 17.05 5.56 4.74
C VAL A 269 17.16 6.96 5.33
N GLU A 270 17.21 7.98 4.47
CA GLU A 270 17.37 9.38 4.87
C GLU A 270 16.05 10.02 5.33
N SER A 271 14.89 9.46 4.96
CA SER A 271 13.57 10.00 5.34
C SER A 271 12.84 9.17 6.42
N LYS A 272 12.25 9.86 7.40
CA LYS A 272 11.43 9.27 8.50
C LYS A 272 10.29 8.39 7.97
N GLY A 273 9.67 8.77 6.85
CA GLY A 273 8.57 8.02 6.23
C GLY A 273 8.99 6.64 5.68
N ARG A 274 10.19 6.55 5.08
CA ARG A 274 10.71 5.30 4.51
C ARG A 274 11.11 4.30 5.62
N ARG A 275 11.69 4.79 6.73
CA ARG A 275 12.01 3.96 7.91
C ARG A 275 10.76 3.31 8.50
N LYS A 276 9.66 4.06 8.61
CA LYS A 276 8.38 3.55 9.08
C LYS A 276 7.84 2.44 8.17
N LYS A 277 7.91 2.61 6.85
CA LYS A 277 7.47 1.57 5.88
C LYS A 277 8.29 0.29 5.96
N LEU A 278 9.61 0.40 6.13
CA LEU A 278 10.49 -0.76 6.33
C LEU A 278 10.11 -1.53 7.62
N GLN A 279 9.86 -0.81 8.71
CA GLN A 279 9.41 -1.41 9.97
C GLN A 279 8.03 -2.07 9.84
N GLU A 280 7.07 -1.43 9.15
CA GLU A 280 5.75 -2.01 8.90
C GLU A 280 5.85 -3.37 8.18
N VAL A 281 6.64 -3.46 7.11
CA VAL A 281 6.85 -4.73 6.38
C VAL A 281 7.52 -5.77 7.28
N GLY A 282 8.56 -5.38 8.02
CA GLY A 282 9.27 -6.29 8.93
C GLY A 282 8.37 -6.85 10.03
N TYR A 283 7.61 -5.99 10.72
CA TYR A 283 6.71 -6.42 11.80
C TYR A 283 5.58 -7.32 11.28
N VAL A 284 4.93 -6.95 10.17
CA VAL A 284 3.86 -7.79 9.60
C VAL A 284 4.43 -9.13 9.14
N THR A 285 5.63 -9.16 8.57
CA THR A 285 6.28 -10.42 8.14
C THR A 285 6.52 -11.34 9.33
N ALA A 286 7.11 -10.80 10.41
CA ALA A 286 7.38 -11.56 11.62
C ALA A 286 6.11 -12.10 12.27
N ILE A 287 5.08 -11.25 12.44
CA ILE A 287 3.81 -11.64 13.05
C ILE A 287 3.13 -12.75 12.24
N CYS A 288 3.00 -12.59 10.91
CA CYS A 288 2.36 -13.58 10.06
C CYS A 288 3.17 -14.89 10.01
N PHE A 289 4.49 -14.82 9.87
CA PHE A 289 5.37 -15.99 9.89
C PHE A 289 5.21 -16.78 11.19
N SER A 290 5.33 -16.11 12.34
CA SER A 290 5.17 -16.75 13.65
C SER A 290 3.77 -17.32 13.84
N CYS A 291 2.72 -16.60 13.43
CA CYS A 291 1.34 -17.08 13.47
C CYS A 291 1.19 -18.40 12.69
N PHE A 292 1.55 -18.41 11.41
CA PHE A 292 1.40 -19.60 10.57
C PHE A 292 2.32 -20.75 10.98
N LEU A 293 3.49 -20.46 11.54
CA LEU A 293 4.37 -21.48 12.11
C LEU A 293 3.72 -22.14 13.34
N VAL A 294 3.17 -21.35 14.26
CA VAL A 294 2.43 -21.88 15.42
C VAL A 294 1.20 -22.68 14.96
N ARG A 295 0.47 -22.22 13.93
CA ARG A 295 -0.63 -22.99 13.34
C ARG A 295 -0.16 -24.34 12.80
N CYS A 296 0.94 -24.37 12.05
CA CYS A 296 1.50 -25.60 11.50
C CYS A 296 1.83 -26.58 12.63
N VAL A 297 2.57 -26.14 13.64
CA VAL A 297 2.96 -26.97 14.79
C VAL A 297 1.74 -27.49 15.52
N MET A 298 0.76 -26.61 15.79
CA MET A 298 -0.43 -27.00 16.53
C MET A 298 -1.33 -27.97 15.75
N MET A 299 -1.41 -27.85 14.42
CA MET A 299 -2.13 -28.80 13.57
C MET A 299 -1.42 -30.16 13.47
N CYS A 300 -0.09 -30.19 13.51
CA CYS A 300 0.65 -31.44 13.65
C CYS A 300 0.33 -32.13 15.00
N PHE A 301 0.37 -31.39 16.12
CA PHE A 301 -0.01 -31.97 17.41
C PHE A 301 -1.45 -32.47 17.42
N ASN A 302 -2.39 -31.67 16.89
CA ASN A 302 -3.80 -32.06 16.74
C ASN A 302 -3.99 -33.35 15.90
N ALA A 303 -3.07 -33.66 14.98
CA ALA A 303 -3.13 -34.86 14.14
C ALA A 303 -2.72 -36.14 14.89
N PHE A 304 -1.84 -36.05 15.88
CA PHE A 304 -1.22 -37.21 16.53
C PHE A 304 -1.52 -37.34 18.03
N ASP A 305 -1.90 -36.25 18.69
CA ASP A 305 -2.19 -36.20 20.12
C ASP A 305 -3.64 -35.81 20.37
N LYS A 306 -4.38 -36.71 21.03
CA LYS A 306 -5.78 -36.50 21.40
C LYS A 306 -5.95 -35.39 22.45
N ALA A 307 -4.96 -35.13 23.30
CA ALA A 307 -4.99 -34.04 24.28
C ALA A 307 -4.83 -32.65 23.63
N ALA A 308 -4.30 -32.61 22.41
CA ALA A 308 -4.13 -31.40 21.61
C ALA A 308 -5.26 -31.22 20.58
N ASP A 309 -6.36 -31.99 20.69
CA ASP A 309 -7.43 -31.96 19.71
C ASP A 309 -8.22 -30.65 19.78
N LEU A 310 -8.12 -29.87 18.69
CA LEU A 310 -8.77 -28.56 18.60
C LEU A 310 -10.27 -28.68 18.35
N ASP A 311 -10.79 -29.84 17.91
CA ASP A 311 -12.20 -30.00 17.53
C ASP A 311 -13.12 -30.36 18.70
N VAL A 312 -12.57 -30.71 19.86
CA VAL A 312 -13.33 -31.29 20.98
C VAL A 312 -13.92 -30.21 21.91
N LEU A 313 -15.14 -30.45 22.37
CA LEU A 313 -15.80 -29.69 23.45
C LEU A 313 -15.07 -29.77 24.80
N ASP A 314 -14.15 -30.71 24.96
CA ASP A 314 -13.49 -31.06 26.22
C ASP A 314 -12.37 -30.09 26.60
N HIS A 315 -11.82 -29.35 25.63
CA HIS A 315 -10.76 -28.36 25.84
C HIS A 315 -11.12 -26.97 25.31
N PRO A 316 -12.22 -26.35 25.81
CA PRO A 316 -12.69 -25.05 25.31
C PRO A 316 -11.69 -23.93 25.58
N ILE A 317 -10.90 -24.04 26.67
CA ILE A 317 -9.86 -23.08 27.04
C ILE A 317 -8.70 -23.13 26.05
N LEU A 318 -8.20 -24.32 25.70
CA LEU A 318 -7.11 -24.47 24.72
C LEU A 318 -7.51 -23.91 23.36
N ASN A 319 -8.72 -24.24 22.91
CA ASN A 319 -9.26 -23.77 21.65
C ASN A 319 -9.45 -22.23 21.64
N PHE A 320 -10.01 -21.67 22.72
CA PHE A 320 -10.13 -20.23 22.89
C PHE A 320 -8.77 -19.53 22.86
N LEU A 321 -7.79 -20.02 23.63
CA LEU A 321 -6.45 -19.44 23.67
C LEU A 321 -5.75 -19.53 22.32
N TYR A 322 -5.88 -20.66 21.63
CA TYR A 322 -5.33 -20.85 20.28
C TYR A 322 -5.90 -19.81 19.31
N TYR A 323 -7.23 -19.70 19.17
CA TYR A 323 -7.81 -18.76 18.22
C TYR A 323 -7.62 -17.29 18.62
N LEU A 324 -7.64 -16.98 19.92
CA LEU A 324 -7.37 -15.63 20.42
C LEU A 324 -5.94 -15.20 20.09
N LEU A 325 -4.95 -16.01 20.45
CA LEU A 325 -3.53 -15.65 20.32
C LEU A 325 -3.03 -15.79 18.88
N VAL A 326 -3.45 -16.84 18.18
CA VAL A 326 -2.90 -17.17 16.86
C VAL A 326 -3.68 -16.47 15.76
N GLU A 327 -5.01 -16.44 15.81
CA GLU A 327 -5.82 -15.82 14.74
C GLU A 327 -6.16 -14.36 15.02
N ILE A 328 -6.84 -14.08 16.13
CA ILE A 328 -7.44 -12.76 16.39
C ILE A 328 -6.36 -11.72 16.70
N LEU A 329 -5.42 -12.03 17.60
CA LEU A 329 -4.34 -11.12 17.96
C LEU A 329 -3.46 -10.82 16.76
N SER A 330 -3.08 -11.84 15.98
CA SER A 330 -2.30 -11.67 14.75
C SER A 330 -3.03 -10.79 13.73
N SER A 331 -4.32 -11.05 13.49
CA SER A 331 -5.15 -10.24 12.58
C SER A 331 -5.23 -8.79 13.04
N SER A 332 -5.47 -8.58 14.34
CA SER A 332 -5.60 -7.25 14.94
C SER A 332 -4.30 -6.46 14.84
N LEU A 333 -3.16 -7.08 15.13
CA LEU A 333 -1.84 -6.45 15.03
C LEU A 333 -1.50 -6.10 13.57
N VAL A 334 -1.76 -7.00 12.62
CA VAL A 334 -1.52 -6.75 11.20
C VAL A 334 -2.38 -5.58 10.70
N LEU A 335 -3.67 -5.56 11.02
CA LEU A 335 -4.56 -4.45 10.67
C LEU A 335 -4.12 -3.14 11.34
N PHE A 336 -3.67 -3.20 12.60
CA PHE A 336 -3.17 -2.04 13.32
C PHE A 336 -1.91 -1.46 12.69
N ILE A 337 -0.99 -2.31 12.21
CA ILE A 337 0.24 -1.86 11.55
C ILE A 337 -0.06 -1.32 10.15
N LEU A 338 -0.96 -1.96 9.40
CA LEU A 338 -1.32 -1.55 8.03
C LEU A 338 -2.28 -0.36 7.97
N ARG A 339 -2.85 0.08 9.11
CA ARG A 339 -3.76 1.22 9.14
C ARG A 339 -3.04 2.50 8.70
N LYS A 340 -3.57 3.15 7.67
CA LYS A 340 -3.23 4.55 7.39
C LYS A 340 -4.09 5.41 8.32
N LEU A 341 -3.54 5.79 9.47
CA LEU A 341 -4.16 6.83 10.28
C LEU A 341 -4.21 8.12 9.45
N PRO A 342 -5.33 8.87 9.46
CA PRO A 342 -5.34 10.21 8.92
C PRO A 342 -4.19 11.00 9.57
N PRO A 343 -3.48 11.87 8.83
CA PRO A 343 -2.48 12.73 9.44
C PRO A 343 -3.13 13.41 10.64
N ARG A 344 -2.44 13.42 11.79
CA ARG A 344 -2.90 14.21 12.93
C ARG A 344 -3.10 15.62 12.38
N ARG A 345 -4.33 16.15 12.50
CA ARG A 345 -4.59 17.57 12.28
C ARG A 345 -3.76 18.30 13.34
N GLY A 346 -2.52 18.62 12.99
CA GLY A 346 -1.74 19.55 13.77
C GLY A 346 -2.50 20.85 13.69
N ILE A 347 -2.95 21.35 14.84
CA ILE A 347 -3.31 22.75 14.97
C ILE A 347 -1.99 23.49 14.80
N THR A 348 -1.63 23.81 13.56
CA THR A 348 -0.61 24.82 13.29
C THR A 348 -1.19 26.12 13.84
N GLN A 349 -0.83 26.44 15.08
CA GLN A 349 -1.03 27.77 15.64
C GLN A 349 -0.29 28.75 14.73
N TYR A 350 -1.04 29.41 13.85
CA TYR A 350 -0.58 30.59 13.14
C TYR A 350 -0.11 31.59 14.21
N HIS A 351 1.20 31.79 14.31
CA HIS A 351 1.74 32.89 15.08
C HIS A 351 1.57 34.15 14.22
N PRO A 352 0.82 35.16 14.68
CA PRO A 352 0.77 36.44 13.99
C PRO A 352 2.16 37.09 14.08
N ILE A 353 2.69 37.49 12.94
CA ILE A 353 3.91 38.30 12.86
C ILE A 353 3.47 39.75 13.07
N HIS A 354 3.96 40.37 14.14
CA HIS A 354 3.92 41.82 14.36
C HIS A 354 5.06 42.51 13.60
#